data_AF-A0A0J6IF36-F1
#
_entry.id   AF-A0A0J6IF36-F1
#
_cell.length_a   1.000
_cell.length_b   1.000
_cell.length_c   1.000
_cell.angle_alpha   90.00
_cell.angle_beta   90.00
_cell.angle_gamma   90.00
#
_symmetry.space_group_name_H-M   'P 1'
#
loop_
_entity.id
_entity.type
_entity.pdbx_description
1 polymer ?
#
loop_
_entity_poly.entity_id
_entity_poly.type
_entity_poly.pdbx_seq_one_letter_code
_entity_poly.pdbx_strand_id
1 'polypeptide(L)'
;MTFLLKFLQAGKDNAINVAGIEEALSLITQADTALEQPTLFFEPKQTYCALHRGLPYEAVAEELDSQWEWPTDDPLKVHPRLKAKYHT
;
A
#
# COMPACT_ATOMS: atom_id res chain seq x y z
N MET A 1 1.65 12.30 5.56
CA MET A 1 1.74 10.98 4.92
C MET A 1 0.38 10.35 5.10
N THR A 2 -0.27 9.94 4.01
CA THR A 2 -1.64 9.45 4.04
C THR A 2 -1.63 8.01 3.56
N PHE A 3 -2.10 7.10 4.40
CA PHE A 3 -2.36 5.73 3.99
C PHE A 3 -3.88 5.57 3.83
N LEU A 4 -4.29 4.98 2.72
CA LEU A 4 -5.70 4.73 2.42
C LEU A 4 -5.85 3.23 2.14
N LEU A 5 -6.57 2.53 3.00
CA LEU A 5 -6.89 1.12 2.78
C LEU A 5 -8.16 1.03 1.93
N LYS A 6 -8.03 0.49 0.72
CA LYS A 6 -9.14 0.19 -0.19
C LYS A 6 -9.47 -1.29 -0.13
N PHE A 7 -10.74 -1.66 -0.12
CA PHE A 7 -11.17 -3.06 -0.11
C PHE A 7 -12.60 -3.20 -0.58
N LEU A 8 -12.95 -4.41 -1.00
CA LEU A 8 -14.32 -4.82 -1.28
C LEU A 8 -14.91 -5.49 -0.03
N GLN A 9 -16.15 -5.14 0.31
CA GLN A 9 -16.88 -5.81 1.38
C GLN A 9 -18.34 -5.93 0.99
N ALA A 10 -18.86 -7.16 0.99
CA ALA A 10 -20.23 -7.46 0.56
C ALA A 10 -20.59 -6.87 -0.83
N GLY A 11 -19.64 -6.92 -1.77
CA GLY A 11 -19.80 -6.40 -3.13
C GLY A 11 -19.77 -4.87 -3.26
N LYS A 12 -19.33 -4.15 -2.22
CA LYS A 12 -19.18 -2.69 -2.24
C LYS A 12 -17.72 -2.28 -2.07
N ASP A 13 -17.29 -1.31 -2.86
CA ASP A 13 -16.01 -0.63 -2.69
C ASP A 13 -16.03 0.23 -1.43
N ASN A 14 -15.02 0.04 -0.60
CA ASN A 14 -14.79 0.81 0.60
C ASN A 14 -13.35 1.37 0.58
N ALA A 15 -13.18 2.54 1.17
CA ALA A 15 -11.89 3.17 1.34
C ALA A 15 -11.85 3.88 2.70
N ILE A 16 -10.85 3.56 3.52
CA ILE A 16 -10.68 4.14 4.85
C ILE A 16 -9.27 4.69 5.01
N ASN A 17 -9.17 5.88 5.59
CA ASN A 17 -7.87 6.44 5.95
C ASN A 17 -7.33 5.69 7.16
N VAL A 18 -6.04 5.37 7.12
CA VAL A 18 -5.31 4.71 8.20
C VAL A 18 -4.03 5.51 8.47
N ALA A 19 -3.54 5.44 9.69
CA ALA A 19 -2.35 6.13 10.15
C ALA A 19 -1.06 5.49 9.59
N GLY A 20 -1.11 4.20 9.23
CA GLY A 20 0.05 3.46 8.74
C GLY A 20 -0.23 2.00 8.37
N ILE A 21 0.83 1.28 8.00
CA ILE A 21 0.80 -0.15 7.65
C ILE A 21 0.25 -0.99 8.80
N GLU A 22 0.67 -0.72 10.04
CA GLU A 22 0.25 -1.49 11.22
C GLU A 22 -1.27 -1.44 11.43
N GLU A 23 -1.86 -0.25 11.30
CA GLU A 23 -3.31 -0.09 11.41
C GLU A 23 -4.03 -0.81 10.27
N ALA A 24 -3.53 -0.72 9.03
CA ALA A 24 -4.09 -1.44 7.90
C ALA A 24 -4.08 -2.97 8.11
N LEU A 25 -2.96 -3.52 8.59
CA LEU A 25 -2.81 -4.95 8.89
C LEU A 25 -3.69 -5.37 10.06
N SER A 26 -3.79 -4.55 11.10
CA SER A 26 -4.69 -4.77 12.23
C SER A 26 -6.15 -4.85 11.78
N LEU A 27 -6.60 -3.93 10.92
CA LEU A 27 -7.97 -3.91 10.39
C LEU A 27 -8.29 -5.18 9.59
N ILE A 28 -7.38 -5.63 8.73
CA ILE A 28 -7.60 -6.85 7.92
C ILE A 28 -7.61 -8.11 8.79
N THR A 29 -6.78 -8.12 9.84
CA THR A 29 -6.67 -9.25 10.77
C THR A 29 -7.89 -9.33 11.69
N GLN A 30 -8.41 -8.19 12.16
CA GLN A 30 -9.51 -8.11 13.11
C GLN A 30 -10.90 -8.04 12.45
N ALA A 31 -10.99 -7.84 11.13
CA ALA A 31 -12.29 -7.73 10.46
C ALA A 31 -13.14 -9.00 10.65
N ASP A 32 -14.32 -8.85 11.24
CA ASP A 32 -15.28 -9.96 11.40
C ASP A 32 -15.74 -10.51 10.04
N THR A 33 -15.92 -9.61 9.06
CA THR A 33 -16.24 -9.95 7.68
C THR A 33 -14.99 -9.86 6.82
N ALA A 34 -14.81 -10.80 5.89
CA ALA A 34 -13.69 -10.77 4.95
C ALA A 34 -13.63 -9.44 4.19
N LEU A 35 -12.47 -8.78 4.26
CA LEU A 35 -12.14 -7.66 3.39
C LEU A 35 -11.54 -8.27 2.13
N GLU A 36 -12.26 -8.19 1.02
CA GLU A 36 -11.83 -8.71 -0.28
C GLU A 36 -10.88 -7.72 -0.94
N GLN A 37 -9.79 -8.22 -1.53
CA GLN A 37 -8.78 -7.41 -2.24
C GLN A 37 -8.27 -6.19 -1.44
N PRO A 38 -7.92 -6.34 -0.15
CA PRO A 38 -7.50 -5.19 0.63
C PRO A 38 -6.17 -4.67 0.10
N THR A 39 -6.13 -3.39 -0.23
CA THR A 39 -5.00 -2.74 -0.91
C THR A 39 -4.65 -1.47 -0.16
N LEU A 40 -3.42 -1.40 0.33
CA LEU A 40 -2.89 -0.22 1.01
C LEU A 40 -2.34 0.75 -0.03
N PHE A 41 -3.00 1.89 -0.14
CA PHE A 41 -2.53 3.01 -0.94
C PHE A 41 -1.71 3.96 -0.07
N PHE A 42 -0.55 4.37 -0.56
CA PHE A 42 0.33 5.32 0.13
C PHE A 42 0.52 6.61 -0.69
N GLU A 43 -0.01 7.71 -0.17
CA GLU A 43 0.21 9.07 -0.65
C GLU A 43 1.26 9.75 0.25
N PRO A 44 2.38 10.27 -0.28
CA PRO A 44 2.51 11.09 -1.51
C PRO A 44 3.05 10.36 -2.74
N LYS A 45 3.29 9.05 -2.58
CA LYS A 45 4.03 8.21 -3.51
C LYS A 45 3.12 7.51 -4.53
N GLN A 46 1.79 7.58 -4.38
CA GLN A 46 0.83 6.90 -5.27
C GLN A 46 1.16 5.40 -5.46
N THR A 47 1.54 4.74 -4.36
CA THR A 47 1.90 3.30 -4.38
C THR A 47 0.83 2.45 -3.75
N TYR A 48 0.82 1.19 -4.14
CA TYR A 48 -0.22 0.24 -3.76
C TYR A 48 0.44 -1.05 -3.31
N CYS A 49 0.04 -1.59 -2.17
CA CYS A 49 0.43 -2.93 -1.74
C CYS A 49 -0.82 -3.75 -1.47
N ALA A 50 -0.96 -4.88 -2.17
CA ALA A 50 -2.00 -5.85 -1.85
C ALA A 50 -1.70 -6.46 -0.48
N LEU A 51 -2.68 -6.38 0.41
CA LEU A 51 -2.58 -6.92 1.75
C LEU A 51 -3.34 -8.25 1.84
N HIS A 52 -2.94 -9.08 2.80
CA HIS A 52 -3.69 -10.26 3.20
C HIS A 52 -3.44 -10.55 4.68
N ARG A 53 -4.32 -11.36 5.29
CA ARG A 53 -4.15 -11.78 6.68
C ARG A 53 -2.81 -12.49 6.87
N GLY A 54 -2.13 -12.18 7.97
CA GLY A 54 -0.83 -12.77 8.32
C GLY A 54 0.37 -12.26 7.52
N LEU A 55 0.19 -11.26 6.65
CA LEU A 55 1.31 -10.59 6.00
C LEU A 55 2.10 -9.77 7.05
N PRO A 56 3.42 -9.95 7.18
CA PRO A 56 4.22 -9.20 8.15
C PRO A 56 4.42 -7.75 7.69
N TYR A 57 4.59 -6.85 8.66
CA TYR A 57 4.82 -5.42 8.42
C TYR A 57 6.01 -5.20 7.48
N GLU A 58 7.10 -5.93 7.70
CA GLU A 58 8.35 -5.80 6.96
C GLU A 58 8.14 -6.11 5.47
N ALA A 59 7.34 -7.13 5.14
CA ALA A 59 7.04 -7.46 3.75
C ALA A 59 6.22 -6.37 3.06
N VAL A 60 5.28 -5.72 3.76
CA VAL A 60 4.51 -4.60 3.20
C VAL A 60 5.42 -3.39 2.97
N ALA A 61 6.27 -3.07 3.94
CA ALA A 61 7.21 -1.96 3.84
C ALA A 61 8.21 -2.18 2.69
N GLU A 62 8.79 -3.38 2.60
CA GLU A 62 9.70 -3.77 1.53
C GLU A 62 9.02 -3.72 0.15
N GLU A 63 7.80 -4.23 0.02
CA GLU A 63 7.08 -4.17 -1.25
C GLU A 63 6.86 -2.71 -1.67
N LEU A 64 6.32 -1.86 -0.78
CA LEU A 64 6.08 -0.43 -1.06
C LEU A 64 7.36 0.30 -1.48
N ASP A 65 8.48 0.05 -0.81
CA ASP A 65 9.76 0.66 -1.16
C ASP A 65 10.36 0.08 -2.46
N SER A 66 10.14 -1.20 -2.74
CA SER A 66 10.64 -1.85 -3.96
C SER A 66 10.01 -1.31 -5.24
N GLN A 67 8.85 -0.64 -5.15
CA GLN A 67 8.16 -0.07 -6.31
C GLN A 67 8.89 1.14 -6.89
N TRP A 68 9.89 1.66 -6.17
CA TRP A 68 10.63 2.85 -6.55
C TRP A 68 11.95 2.52 -7.22
N GLU A 69 12.33 3.36 -8.17
CA GLU A 69 13.65 3.36 -8.78
C GLU A 69 14.26 4.75 -8.75
N TRP A 70 15.60 4.78 -8.78
CA TRP A 70 16.37 6.00 -8.86
C TRP A 70 16.58 6.33 -10.34
N PRO A 71 16.06 7.45 -10.83
CA PRO A 71 16.27 7.87 -12.21
C PRO A 71 17.76 8.11 -12.45
N THR A 72 18.25 7.73 -13.63
CA THR A 72 19.65 8.00 -14.02
C THR A 72 19.94 9.50 -14.18
N ASP A 73 18.90 10.31 -14.38
CA ASP A 73 18.94 11.78 -14.41
C ASP A 73 18.90 12.43 -13.00
N ASP A 74 18.80 11.65 -11.91
CA ASP A 74 18.86 12.15 -10.53
C ASP A 74 20.08 11.60 -9.77
N PRO A 75 21.28 12.17 -9.99
CA PRO A 75 22.52 11.69 -9.36
C PRO A 75 22.53 11.86 -7.84
N LEU A 76 21.68 12.75 -7.30
CA LEU A 76 21.57 13.02 -5.88
C LEU A 76 20.60 12.08 -5.16
N LYS A 77 19.84 11.25 -5.90
CA LYS A 77 18.86 10.29 -5.37
C LYS A 77 17.90 10.93 -4.37
N VAL A 78 17.32 12.06 -4.76
CA VAL A 78 16.39 12.83 -3.91
C VAL A 78 14.94 12.64 -4.36
N HIS A 79 14.73 12.27 -5.62
CA HIS A 79 13.44 12.15 -6.27
C HIS A 79 13.26 10.73 -6.82
N PRO A 80 12.93 9.74 -5.96
CA PRO A 80 12.61 8.40 -6.45
C PRO A 80 11.37 8.47 -7.35
N ARG A 81 11.37 7.70 -8.44
CA ARG A 81 10.21 7.58 -9.34
C ARG A 81 9.61 6.18 -9.24
N LEU A 82 8.30 6.09 -9.43
CA LEU A 82 7.60 4.81 -9.45
C LEU A 82 8.05 4.02 -10.69
N LYS A 83 8.40 2.75 -10.54
CA LYS A 83 8.76 1.87 -11.66
C LYS A 83 7.61 1.80 -12.65
N ALA A 84 7.94 1.81 -13.94
CA ALA A 84 6.95 1.86 -15.03
C ALA A 84 5.85 0.77 -14.93
N LYS A 85 6.18 -0.43 -14.42
CA LYS A 85 5.22 -1.54 -14.25
C LYS A 85 4.08 -1.26 -13.25
N TYR A 86 4.18 -0.19 -12.45
CA TYR A 86 3.16 0.22 -11.48
C TYR A 86 2.41 1.51 -11.91
N HIS A 87 2.62 2.00 -13.13
CA HIS A 87 1.88 3.15 -13.68
C HIS A 87 0.53 2.75 -14.31
N THR A 88 0.25 1.45 -14.40
CA THR A 88 -0.96 0.85 -15.00
C THR A 88 -2.15 0.86 -14.06
#